data_AF-A0A933R637-F1
#
_entry.id   AF-A0A933R637-F1
#
_cell.length_a   1.000
_cell.length_b   1.000
_cell.length_c   1.000
_cell.angle_alpha   90.00
_cell.angle_beta   90.00
_cell.angle_gamma   90.00
#
_symmetry.space_group_name_H-M   'P 1'
#
loop_
_entity.id
_entity.type
_entity.pdbx_description
1 polymer ?
#
loop_
_entity_poly.entity_id
_entity_poly.type
_entity_poly.pdbx_seq_one_letter_code
_entity_poly.pdbx_strand_id
1 'polypeptide(L)'
;MEKDMEQTPKTRHPHYYGDLIRKHLFFAAFVIMIAALLDEELRNFYLFVGLFGVVGFTILAGLTSPQKRSVMFIDVLVSAFMFLVFEYFAINAFVQYQNFSEPVFFLRQTIAVIYLVILYYSTKTMRYYEDAGK
;
A
#
# COMPACT_ATOMS: atom_id res chain seq x y z
N MET A 1 -44.34 18.33 6.77
CA MET A 1 -43.19 19.09 6.21
C MET A 1 -41.96 18.23 6.42
N GLU A 2 -41.80 17.25 5.55
CA GLU A 2 -40.63 16.38 5.50
C GLU A 2 -39.58 17.16 4.72
N LYS A 3 -38.51 17.55 5.41
CA LYS A 3 -37.46 18.38 4.85
C LYS A 3 -36.67 17.47 3.92
N ASP A 4 -36.90 17.62 2.62
CA ASP A 4 -36.12 16.95 1.58
C ASP A 4 -34.63 17.12 1.91
N MET A 5 -34.00 16.01 2.30
CA MET A 5 -32.56 15.95 2.48
C MET A 5 -31.95 16.17 1.10
N GLU A 6 -31.56 17.42 0.82
CA GLU A 6 -30.69 17.77 -0.29
C GLU A 6 -29.46 16.87 -0.23
N GLN A 7 -29.49 15.79 -1.01
CA GLN A 7 -28.31 14.99 -1.29
C GLN A 7 -27.36 15.90 -2.04
N THR A 8 -26.39 16.45 -1.32
CA THR A 8 -25.29 17.21 -1.90
C THR A 8 -24.71 16.39 -3.06
N PRO A 9 -24.51 17.00 -4.24
CA PRO A 9 -24.04 16.27 -5.41
C PRO A 9 -22.70 15.64 -5.04
N LYS A 10 -22.66 14.30 -5.06
CA LYS A 10 -21.44 13.52 -4.78
C LYS A 10 -20.39 13.98 -5.78
N THR A 11 -19.47 14.84 -5.36
CA THR A 11 -18.42 15.39 -6.21
C THR A 11 -17.61 14.22 -6.74
N ARG A 12 -17.83 13.87 -8.01
CA ARG A 12 -17.10 12.77 -8.64
C ARG A 12 -15.69 13.27 -8.90
N HIS A 13 -14.71 12.55 -8.37
CA HIS A 13 -13.29 12.77 -8.66
C HIS A 13 -12.84 11.70 -9.66
N PRO A 14 -13.00 11.92 -10.99
CA PRO A 14 -12.81 10.89 -12.01
C PRO A 14 -11.39 10.29 -12.07
N HIS A 15 -10.41 10.92 -11.39
CA HIS A 15 -9.02 10.46 -11.33
C HIS A 15 -8.50 10.29 -9.89
N TYR A 16 -9.41 10.17 -8.92
CA TYR A 16 -9.07 9.77 -7.55
C TYR A 16 -9.18 8.25 -7.40
N TYR A 17 -8.07 7.60 -7.03
CA TYR A 17 -8.00 6.15 -6.86
C TYR A 17 -7.84 5.72 -5.40
N GLY A 18 -8.15 6.60 -4.45
CA GLY A 18 -7.89 6.33 -3.03
C GLY A 18 -8.64 5.13 -2.48
N ASP A 19 -9.86 4.82 -2.92
CA ASP A 19 -10.55 3.60 -2.48
C ASP A 19 -9.79 2.31 -2.84
N LEU A 20 -9.09 2.31 -3.98
CA LEU A 20 -8.23 1.19 -4.37
C LEU A 20 -6.98 1.16 -3.48
N ILE A 21 -6.33 2.31 -3.28
CA ILE A 21 -5.14 2.45 -2.42
C ILE A 21 -5.43 1.96 -1.01
N ARG A 22 -6.55 2.36 -0.41
CA ARG A 22 -6.98 1.97 0.94
C ARG A 22 -7.11 0.46 1.08
N LYS A 23 -7.81 -0.17 0.14
CA LYS A 23 -8.00 -1.63 0.14
C LYS A 23 -6.66 -2.35 0.02
N HIS A 24 -5.78 -1.88 -0.86
CA HIS A 24 -4.48 -2.51 -1.07
C HIS A 24 -3.51 -2.28 0.09
N LEU A 25 -3.48 -1.09 0.71
CA LEU A 25 -2.68 -0.83 1.91
C LEU A 25 -3.11 -1.71 3.09
N PHE A 26 -4.42 -1.84 3.31
CA PHE A 26 -4.93 -2.72 4.34
C PHE A 26 -4.63 -4.20 4.02
N PHE A 27 -4.78 -4.61 2.77
CA PHE A 27 -4.43 -5.95 2.34
C PHE A 27 -2.93 -6.22 2.47
N ALA A 28 -2.06 -5.26 2.16
CA ALA A 28 -0.62 -5.36 2.37
C ALA A 28 -0.29 -5.56 3.85
N ALA A 29 -0.93 -4.81 4.75
CA ALA A 29 -0.78 -4.99 6.19
C ALA A 29 -1.16 -6.42 6.61
N PHE A 30 -2.28 -6.93 6.11
CA PHE A 30 -2.70 -8.31 6.37
C PHE A 30 -1.68 -9.33 5.86
N VAL A 31 -1.18 -9.17 4.63
CA VAL A 31 -0.17 -10.08 4.05
C VAL A 31 1.14 -10.03 4.83
N ILE A 32 1.62 -8.85 5.24
CA ILE A 32 2.82 -8.69 6.07
C ILE A 32 2.65 -9.38 7.43
N MET A 33 1.47 -9.28 8.05
CA MET A 33 1.17 -9.95 9.31
C MET A 33 1.30 -11.48 9.19
N ILE A 34 0.83 -12.07 8.09
CA ILE A 34 1.00 -13.50 7.81
C ILE A 34 2.46 -13.83 7.47
N ALA A 35 3.11 -12.99 6.67
CA ALA A 35 4.50 -13.17 6.28
C ALA A 35 5.44 -13.22 7.49
N ALA A 36 5.19 -12.40 8.51
CA ALA A 36 5.94 -12.38 9.77
C ALA A 36 5.96 -13.73 10.50
N LEU A 37 4.97 -14.60 10.25
CA LEU A 37 4.89 -15.94 10.84
C LEU A 37 5.60 -17.02 10.00
N LEU A 38 5.78 -16.79 8.69
CA LEU A 38 6.25 -17.78 7.73
C LEU A 38 7.70 -17.55 7.27
N ASP A 39 8.15 -16.30 7.25
CA ASP A 39 9.43 -15.91 6.69
C ASP A 39 10.47 -15.74 7.80
N GLU A 40 11.13 -16.85 8.13
CA GLU A 40 12.06 -16.93 9.27
C GLU A 40 13.34 -16.12 9.07
N GLU A 41 13.82 -16.00 7.82
CA GLU A 41 15.03 -15.25 7.48
C GLU A 41 14.90 -13.75 7.78
N LEU A 42 13.70 -13.20 7.59
CA LEU A 42 13.39 -11.79 7.85
C LEU A 42 12.72 -11.57 9.20
N ARG A 43 12.77 -12.53 10.12
CA ARG A 43 12.11 -12.44 11.44
C ARG A 43 12.44 -11.14 12.18
N ASN A 44 13.72 -10.76 12.23
CA ASN A 44 14.13 -9.51 12.88
C ASN A 44 13.56 -8.26 12.19
N PHE A 45 13.46 -8.28 10.86
CA PHE A 45 12.84 -7.20 10.10
C PHE A 45 11.33 -7.13 10.42
N TYR A 46 10.63 -8.25 10.44
CA TYR A 46 9.19 -8.30 10.77
C TYR A 46 8.87 -8.00 12.23
N LEU A 47 9.78 -8.21 13.19
CA LEU A 47 9.54 -7.79 14.57
C LEU A 47 9.32 -6.27 14.68
N PHE A 48 10.03 -5.49 13.86
CA PHE A 48 9.83 -4.04 13.78
C PHE A 48 8.76 -3.68 12.74
N VAL A 49 8.92 -4.11 11.50
CA VAL A 49 8.04 -3.72 10.39
C VAL A 49 6.69 -4.43 10.43
N GLY A 50 6.63 -5.68 10.86
CA GLY A 50 5.37 -6.39 11.06
C GLY A 50 4.55 -5.76 12.18
N LEU A 51 5.14 -5.51 13.35
CA LEU A 51 4.39 -4.92 14.47
C LEU A 51 3.94 -3.48 14.19
N PHE A 52 4.89 -2.59 13.86
CA PHE A 52 4.59 -1.17 13.68
C PHE A 52 4.05 -0.86 12.29
N GLY A 53 4.52 -1.56 11.27
CA GLY A 53 4.06 -1.37 9.89
C GLY A 53 2.62 -1.84 9.71
N VAL A 54 2.19 -2.97 10.28
CA VAL A 54 0.78 -3.40 10.14
C VAL A 54 -0.18 -2.34 10.70
N VAL A 55 0.13 -1.79 11.88
CA VAL A 55 -0.65 -0.70 12.48
C VAL A 55 -0.54 0.57 11.62
N GLY A 56 0.68 0.95 11.23
CA GLY A 56 0.95 2.15 10.44
C GLY A 56 0.25 2.14 9.08
N PHE A 57 0.33 1.05 8.33
CA PHE A 57 -0.33 0.89 7.03
C PHE A 57 -1.85 0.85 7.17
N THR A 58 -2.38 0.26 8.24
CA THR A 58 -3.82 0.29 8.54
C THR A 58 -4.30 1.71 8.84
N ILE A 59 -3.53 2.48 9.61
CA ILE A 59 -3.83 3.89 9.89
C ILE A 59 -3.75 4.71 8.59
N LEU A 60 -2.69 4.55 7.79
CA LEU A 60 -2.56 5.23 6.50
C LEU A 60 -3.75 4.92 5.58
N ALA A 61 -4.15 3.65 5.47
CA ALA A 61 -5.35 3.25 4.73
C ALA A 61 -6.65 3.89 5.28
N GLY A 62 -6.72 4.17 6.57
CA GLY A 62 -7.85 4.91 7.15
C GLY A 62 -7.81 6.41 6.82
N LEU A 63 -6.62 6.99 6.73
CA LEU A 63 -6.40 8.42 6.51
C LEU A 63 -6.45 8.82 5.02
N THR A 64 -6.14 7.91 4.10
CA THR A 64 -6.21 8.14 2.65
C THR A 64 -7.60 8.63 2.28
N SER A 65 -7.69 9.87 1.81
CA SER A 65 -8.95 10.56 1.53
C SER A 65 -8.76 11.59 0.43
N PRO A 66 -9.81 11.93 -0.34
CA PRO A 66 -9.69 12.85 -1.47
C PRO A 66 -9.35 14.28 -1.04
N GLN A 67 -9.51 14.65 0.23
CA GLN A 67 -9.22 15.99 0.74
C GLN A 67 -7.77 16.15 1.22
N LYS A 68 -7.04 15.05 1.50
CA LYS A 68 -5.74 15.10 2.19
C LYS A 68 -4.58 14.79 1.24
N ARG A 69 -4.17 15.79 0.46
CA ARG A 69 -3.01 15.69 -0.46
C ARG A 69 -1.74 15.19 0.23
N SER A 70 -1.44 15.66 1.44
CA SER A 70 -0.25 15.25 2.19
C SER A 70 -0.23 13.77 2.53
N VAL A 71 -1.39 13.18 2.84
CA VAL A 71 -1.49 11.73 3.09
C VAL A 71 -1.21 10.96 1.81
N MET A 72 -1.69 11.45 0.65
CA MET A 72 -1.40 10.82 -0.63
C MET A 72 0.09 10.86 -0.99
N PHE A 73 0.76 11.96 -0.67
CA PHE A 73 2.22 12.04 -0.85
C PHE A 73 2.96 11.04 0.05
N ILE A 74 2.50 10.85 1.30
CA ILE A 74 3.05 9.83 2.19
C ILE A 74 2.82 8.42 1.62
N ASP A 75 1.62 8.14 1.09
CA ASP A 75 1.32 6.84 0.46
C ASP A 75 2.27 6.56 -0.73
N VAL A 76 2.62 7.57 -1.53
CA VAL A 76 3.64 7.45 -2.61
C VAL A 76 5.00 7.07 -2.02
N LEU A 77 5.49 7.80 -1.02
CA LEU A 77 6.81 7.54 -0.43
C LEU A 77 6.89 6.17 0.22
N VAL A 78 5.88 5.81 1.01
CA VAL A 78 5.80 4.53 1.72
C VAL A 78 5.72 3.38 0.73
N SER A 79 4.89 3.49 -0.32
CA SER A 79 4.76 2.43 -1.30
C SER A 79 6.01 2.27 -2.16
N ALA A 80 6.69 3.36 -2.53
CA ALA A 80 7.97 3.28 -3.21
C ALA A 80 9.04 2.59 -2.34
N PHE A 81 9.15 2.99 -1.08
CA PHE A 81 10.11 2.40 -0.14
C PHE A 81 9.84 0.90 0.06
N MET A 82 8.60 0.53 0.35
CA MET A 82 8.22 -0.86 0.60
C MET A 82 8.34 -1.75 -0.64
N PHE A 83 8.04 -1.22 -1.83
CA PHE A 83 8.30 -1.91 -3.08
C PHE A 83 9.79 -2.26 -3.22
N LEU A 84 10.67 -1.26 -3.06
CA LEU A 84 12.12 -1.46 -3.21
C LEU A 84 12.66 -2.47 -2.19
N VAL A 85 12.21 -2.40 -0.93
CA VAL A 85 12.65 -3.30 0.14
C VAL A 85 12.21 -4.75 -0.13
N PHE A 86 10.93 -4.97 -0.44
CA PHE A 86 10.43 -6.33 -0.66
C PHE A 86 10.90 -6.93 -1.98
N GLU A 87 11.05 -6.13 -3.04
CA GLU A 87 11.64 -6.58 -4.29
C GLU A 87 13.11 -6.99 -4.09
N TYR A 88 13.88 -6.19 -3.34
CA TYR A 88 15.25 -6.55 -2.98
C TYR A 88 15.31 -7.90 -2.24
N PHE A 89 14.43 -8.11 -1.25
CA PHE A 89 14.38 -9.38 -0.52
C PHE A 89 13.89 -10.55 -1.36
N ALA A 90 13.00 -10.33 -2.33
CA ALA A 90 12.56 -11.35 -3.28
C ALA A 90 13.71 -11.75 -4.21
N ILE A 91 14.41 -10.78 -4.82
CA ILE A 91 15.58 -11.04 -5.65
C ILE A 91 16.66 -11.77 -4.86
N ASN A 92 16.95 -11.34 -3.62
CA ASN A 92 17.93 -12.00 -2.78
C ASN A 92 17.56 -13.46 -2.47
N ALA A 93 16.28 -13.75 -2.17
CA ALA A 93 15.81 -15.12 -2.00
C ALA A 93 16.00 -15.94 -3.28
N PHE A 94 15.63 -15.38 -4.43
CA PHE A 94 15.79 -16.06 -5.71
C PHE A 94 17.26 -16.39 -6.01
N VAL A 95 18.16 -15.44 -5.77
CA VAL A 95 19.61 -15.64 -5.95
C VAL A 95 20.17 -16.68 -4.97
N GLN A 96 19.72 -16.68 -3.72
CA GLN A 96 20.19 -17.62 -2.70
C GLN A 96 19.76 -19.06 -3.01
N TYR A 97 18.49 -19.25 -3.38
CA TYR A 97 17.93 -20.58 -3.56
C TYR A 97 18.04 -21.11 -4.99
N GLN A 98 18.27 -20.24 -5.97
CA GLN A 98 18.32 -20.58 -7.41
C GLN A 98 17.08 -21.37 -7.88
N ASN A 99 15.96 -21.23 -7.17
CA ASN A 99 14.75 -22.01 -7.37
C ASN A 99 13.53 -21.10 -7.24
N PHE A 100 12.73 -21.07 -8.31
CA PHE A 100 11.45 -20.35 -8.30
C PHE A 100 10.41 -21.00 -7.39
N SER A 101 10.59 -22.24 -6.96
CA SER A 101 9.59 -22.99 -6.19
C SER A 101 9.58 -22.65 -4.69
N GLU A 102 10.44 -21.74 -4.24
CA GLU A 102 10.52 -21.39 -2.83
C GLU A 102 9.33 -20.51 -2.39
N PRO A 103 8.53 -20.95 -1.40
CA PRO A 103 7.34 -20.20 -0.97
C PRO A 103 7.67 -18.79 -0.47
N VAL A 104 8.83 -18.61 0.16
CA VAL A 104 9.29 -17.33 0.71
C VAL A 104 9.54 -16.30 -0.39
N PHE A 105 10.09 -16.73 -1.53
CA PHE A 105 10.25 -15.87 -2.71
C PHE A 105 8.89 -15.31 -3.16
N PHE A 106 7.90 -16.20 -3.36
CA PHE A 106 6.56 -15.78 -3.80
C PHE A 106 5.86 -14.87 -2.80
N LEU A 107 6.04 -15.12 -1.50
CA LEU A 107 5.47 -14.28 -0.45
C LEU A 107 6.03 -12.84 -0.52
N ARG A 108 7.36 -12.70 -0.59
CA ARG A 108 8.05 -11.40 -0.71
C ARG A 108 7.69 -10.69 -2.02
N GLN A 109 7.67 -11.43 -3.12
CA GLN A 109 7.30 -10.91 -4.45
C GLN A 109 5.84 -10.41 -4.46
N THR A 110 4.92 -11.14 -3.82
CA THR A 110 3.51 -10.75 -3.72
C THR A 110 3.38 -9.41 -2.98
N ILE A 111 4.10 -9.24 -1.87
CA ILE A 111 4.11 -7.98 -1.12
C ILE A 111 4.67 -6.84 -2.00
N ALA A 112 5.78 -7.08 -2.71
CA ALA A 112 6.36 -6.09 -3.62
C ALA A 112 5.35 -5.65 -4.70
N VAL A 113 4.65 -6.59 -5.33
CA VAL A 113 3.63 -6.31 -6.35
C VAL A 113 2.47 -5.48 -5.77
N ILE A 114 2.00 -5.79 -4.55
CA ILE A 114 0.94 -5.00 -3.91
C ILE A 114 1.41 -3.54 -3.74
N TYR A 115 2.64 -3.32 -3.27
CA TYR A 115 3.17 -1.97 -3.11
C TYR A 115 3.44 -1.26 -4.44
N LEU A 116 3.81 -1.98 -5.50
CA LEU A 116 3.92 -1.42 -6.85
C LEU A 116 2.55 -0.91 -7.35
N VAL A 117 1.48 -1.67 -7.10
CA VAL A 117 0.11 -1.27 -7.43
C VAL A 117 -0.29 -0.01 -6.64
N ILE A 118 -0.01 0.01 -5.33
CA ILE A 118 -0.27 1.18 -4.48
C ILE A 118 0.49 2.41 -4.99
N LEU A 119 1.76 2.26 -5.37
CA LEU A 119 2.59 3.32 -5.92
C LEU A 119 2.00 3.90 -7.21
N TYR A 120 1.56 3.03 -8.12
CA TYR A 120 0.98 3.47 -9.38
C TYR A 120 -0.31 4.27 -9.19
N TYR A 121 -1.20 3.83 -8.31
CA TYR A 121 -2.47 4.52 -8.09
C TYR A 121 -2.33 5.76 -7.19
N SER A 122 -1.39 5.76 -6.25
CA SER A 122 -1.08 6.94 -5.42
C SER A 122 -0.47 8.05 -6.29
N THR A 123 0.47 7.73 -7.18
CA THR A 123 1.04 8.69 -8.14
C THR A 123 -0.01 9.24 -9.13
N LYS A 124 -0.90 8.39 -9.65
CA LYS A 124 -2.04 8.84 -10.47
C LYS A 124 -2.96 9.82 -9.73
N THR A 125 -3.26 9.53 -8.47
CA THR A 125 -4.08 10.40 -7.63
C THR A 125 -3.35 11.70 -7.29
N MET A 126 -2.04 11.63 -7.11
CA MET A 126 -1.18 12.80 -6.88
C MET A 126 -1.20 13.75 -8.09
N ARG A 127 -1.08 13.22 -9.31
CA ARG A 127 -1.22 13.99 -10.54
C ARG A 127 -2.57 14.71 -10.62
N TYR A 128 -3.66 14.06 -10.22
CA TYR A 128 -4.98 14.70 -10.18
C TYR A 128 -5.01 15.95 -9.29
N TYR A 129 -4.33 15.94 -8.13
CA TYR A 129 -4.26 17.14 -7.28
C TYR A 129 -3.46 18.28 -7.91
N GLU A 130 -2.46 17.97 -8.72
CA GLU A 130 -1.69 18.98 -9.44
C GLU A 130 -2.51 19.60 -10.58
N ASP A 131 -3.31 18.80 -11.26
CA ASP A 131 -4.22 19.26 -12.31
C ASP A 131 -5.40 20.06 -11.74
N ALA A 132 -5.94 19.68 -10.58
CA ALA A 132 -7.06 20.37 -9.93
C ALA A 132 -6.67 21.63 -9.14
N GLY A 133 -5.37 21.83 -8.89
CA GLY A 133 -4.82 23.03 -8.25
C GLY A 133 -4.39 24.12 -9.23
N LYS A 134 -4.55 23.89 -10.53
CA LYS A 134 -4.46 24.89 -11.61
C LYS A 134 -5.86 25.40 -11.95
#